data_AF-R0HU85-F1
#
_entry.id   AF-R0HU85-F1
#
_cell.length_a   1.000
_cell.length_b   1.000
_cell.length_c   1.000
_cell.angle_alpha   90.00
_cell.angle_beta   90.00
_cell.angle_gamma   90.00
#
_symmetry.space_group_name_H-M   'P 1'
#
loop_
_entity.id
_entity.type
_entity.pdbx_description
1 polymer ?
#
loop_
_entity_poly.entity_id
_entity_poly.type
_entity_poly.pdbx_seq_one_letter_code
_entity_poly.pdbx_strand_id
1 'polypeptide(L)'
;MSKPLLYRRCSISSGLIQILRIDSLRETENFVLFTGESSSRSQWTFVQVRHKSGGGGWRPKKKVYHRVHELDKAIDLKKKPTLILQLKSIIQAQKHGSLLLRDLEKHVGFVHKWNLMAAIEKYPSIFYVGGGNKEPPFVMLTEKANKIASEEGEATESMEPVLVKNLRKLLMMSVDCRVPLEKVEFIQSAMGLPQDFKTTLIPKYPEIFSLKVINGKVNLVLENWDSSLAITAREDRLFREGVLEPIGDRKKLRITKDDPKARKRVVAVLHELLSLTMEKRVTCAQLDAFHSEYLLPSRLILCLIKHQGIFYITNKGARGTVFLKEAYAGSNLIEKCPLILFHDRFVALCGRREVNLSNELQCSSIIS
;
A
#
# COMPACT_ATOMS: atom_id res chain seq x y z
N MET A 1 17.55 21.01 38.89
CA MET A 1 16.10 20.67 38.83
C MET A 1 15.68 20.58 37.37
N SER A 2 15.61 19.36 36.86
CA SER A 2 15.30 19.06 35.46
C SER A 2 13.83 19.28 35.16
N LYS A 3 13.51 20.15 34.20
CA LYS A 3 12.14 20.35 33.73
C LYS A 3 11.68 19.09 32.98
N PRO A 4 10.46 18.58 33.21
CA PRO A 4 9.95 17.41 32.51
C PRO A 4 9.67 17.75 31.04
N LEU A 5 10.12 16.89 30.12
CA LEU A 5 9.82 16.92 28.69
C LEU A 5 8.33 16.56 28.47
N LEU A 6 7.45 17.48 28.83
CA LEU A 6 6.03 17.41 28.56
C LEU A 6 5.77 17.63 27.05
N TYR A 7 5.40 16.53 26.38
CA TYR A 7 4.39 16.51 25.33
C TYR A 7 4.73 17.19 23.99
N ARG A 8 5.63 16.58 23.21
CA ARG A 8 5.85 16.91 21.78
C ARG A 8 4.81 16.20 20.89
N ARG A 9 3.59 16.73 20.78
CA ARG A 9 2.60 16.24 19.79
C ARG A 9 3.10 16.48 18.35
N CYS A 10 3.12 15.42 17.54
CA CYS A 10 3.34 15.44 16.09
C CYS A 10 2.17 16.13 15.38
N SER A 11 2.47 17.19 14.63
CA SER A 11 1.51 17.93 13.82
C SER A 11 1.59 17.46 12.38
N ILE A 12 0.47 16.96 11.85
CA ILE A 12 0.22 17.03 10.41
C ILE A 12 -0.11 18.51 10.11
N SER A 13 0.53 19.06 9.08
CA SER A 13 0.49 20.46 8.63
C SER A 13 -0.94 21.02 8.50
N SER A 14 -1.04 22.35 8.63
CA SER A 14 -2.25 23.16 8.45
C SER A 14 -2.88 23.03 7.05
N GLY A 15 -2.13 22.63 6.02
CA GLY A 15 -2.61 22.53 4.63
C GLY A 15 -3.72 21.48 4.45
N LEU A 16 -3.65 20.35 5.16
CA LEU A 16 -4.69 19.31 5.11
C LEU A 16 -6.06 19.73 5.66
N ILE A 17 -6.09 20.68 6.61
CA ILE A 17 -7.36 21.21 7.14
C ILE A 17 -8.07 22.07 6.09
N GLN A 18 -7.30 22.72 5.20
CA GLN A 18 -7.76 23.52 4.07
C GLN A 18 -8.14 22.64 2.87
N ILE A 19 -7.40 21.56 2.59
CA ILE A 19 -7.68 20.62 1.48
C ILE A 19 -8.96 19.81 1.68
N LEU A 20 -9.22 19.33 2.90
CA LEU A 20 -10.51 18.69 3.22
C LEU A 20 -11.70 19.67 3.14
N ARG A 21 -11.44 20.98 3.06
CA ARG A 21 -12.46 22.01 2.78
C ARG A 21 -12.74 22.12 1.29
N ILE A 22 -11.73 21.93 0.42
CA ILE A 22 -11.86 21.93 -1.04
C ILE A 22 -12.71 20.74 -1.51
N ASP A 23 -12.52 19.55 -0.94
CA ASP A 23 -13.38 18.39 -1.24
C ASP A 23 -14.83 18.61 -0.79
N SER A 24 -15.03 19.22 0.39
CA SER A 24 -16.37 19.53 0.89
C SER A 24 -17.09 20.59 0.05
N LEU A 25 -16.36 21.43 -0.70
CA LEU A 25 -16.92 22.42 -1.64
C LEU A 25 -17.17 21.80 -3.03
N ARG A 26 -16.31 20.88 -3.49
CA ARG A 26 -16.56 20.09 -4.71
C ARG A 26 -17.73 19.12 -4.54
N GLU A 27 -18.01 18.65 -3.32
CA GLU A 27 -19.25 17.91 -2.99
C GLU A 27 -20.51 18.78 -3.10
N THR A 28 -20.41 20.12 -2.95
CA THR A 28 -21.53 21.05 -3.15
C THR A 28 -21.70 21.53 -4.60
N GLU A 29 -20.62 21.61 -5.37
CA GLU A 29 -20.67 22.06 -6.78
C GLU A 29 -21.06 20.94 -7.76
N ASN A 30 -20.80 19.66 -7.44
CA ASN A 30 -21.25 18.54 -8.27
C ASN A 30 -22.76 18.22 -8.15
N PHE A 31 -23.54 19.03 -7.42
CA PHE A 31 -24.99 18.87 -7.29
C PHE A 31 -25.80 19.80 -8.21
N VAL A 32 -25.17 20.76 -8.91
CA VAL A 32 -25.86 21.66 -9.83
C VAL A 32 -24.95 21.91 -11.04
N LEU A 33 -25.47 21.61 -12.25
CA LEU A 33 -24.82 21.71 -13.56
C LEU A 33 -24.01 20.48 -13.98
N PHE A 34 -24.70 19.46 -14.53
CA PHE A 34 -24.43 18.89 -15.87
C PHE A 34 -25.37 17.71 -16.09
N THR A 35 -26.54 17.98 -16.66
CA THR A 35 -27.26 17.02 -17.52
C THR A 35 -27.84 17.78 -18.70
N GLY A 36 -26.97 18.07 -19.67
CA GLY A 36 -27.32 17.97 -21.08
C GLY A 36 -27.07 16.53 -21.54
N GLU A 37 -27.92 16.02 -22.40
CA GLU A 37 -28.11 14.62 -22.80
C GLU A 37 -26.85 13.91 -23.34
N SER A 38 -26.62 12.65 -22.97
CA SER A 38 -26.91 11.49 -23.84
C SER A 38 -26.28 10.18 -23.31
N SER A 39 -27.18 9.21 -23.12
CA SER A 39 -27.07 7.75 -23.20
C SER A 39 -25.69 7.06 -23.12
N SER A 40 -25.47 6.30 -22.05
CA SER A 40 -25.15 4.87 -22.13
C SER A 40 -25.41 4.18 -20.77
N ARG A 41 -26.37 3.24 -20.77
CA ARG A 41 -26.83 2.48 -19.59
C ARG A 41 -25.76 1.47 -19.14
N SER A 42 -25.25 1.61 -17.91
CA SER A 42 -24.64 0.52 -17.15
C SER A 42 -25.57 0.09 -16.01
N GLN A 43 -25.92 -1.20 -15.98
CA GLN A 43 -26.89 -1.79 -15.06
C GLN A 43 -26.35 -1.86 -13.63
N TRP A 44 -27.02 -1.14 -12.74
CA TRP A 44 -26.79 -1.12 -11.30
C TRP A 44 -27.30 -2.40 -10.64
N THR A 45 -26.48 -3.02 -9.78
CA THR A 45 -26.95 -4.14 -8.95
C THR A 45 -26.56 -3.95 -7.48
N PHE A 46 -27.56 -4.02 -6.62
CA PHE A 46 -27.45 -3.92 -5.16
C PHE A 46 -27.21 -5.32 -4.58
N VAL A 47 -26.29 -5.47 -3.62
CA VAL A 47 -26.10 -6.76 -2.92
C VAL A 47 -26.19 -6.56 -1.41
N GLN A 48 -26.93 -7.47 -0.76
CA GLN A 48 -27.20 -7.47 0.68
C GLN A 48 -26.12 -8.28 1.42
N VAL A 49 -25.62 -7.76 2.55
CA VAL A 49 -24.81 -8.53 3.51
C VAL A 49 -25.61 -8.68 4.80
N ARG A 50 -25.84 -9.93 5.21
CA ARG A 50 -26.72 -10.31 6.34
C ARG A 50 -25.85 -10.69 7.54
N HIS A 51 -25.91 -9.89 8.62
CA HIS A 51 -25.44 -10.32 9.94
C HIS A 51 -26.67 -10.61 10.80
N LYS A 52 -26.75 -11.82 11.36
CA LYS A 52 -27.76 -12.17 12.37
C LYS A 52 -27.27 -11.67 13.73
N SER A 53 -28.08 -10.82 14.35
CA SER A 53 -28.06 -10.58 15.79
C SER A 53 -29.48 -10.81 16.29
N GLY A 54 -29.64 -11.69 17.28
CA GLY A 54 -30.91 -11.96 17.93
C GLY A 54 -31.39 -10.76 18.75
N GLY A 55 -32.70 -10.66 18.90
CA GLY A 55 -33.37 -9.83 19.90
C GLY A 55 -33.65 -8.38 19.49
N GLY A 56 -34.91 -8.10 19.13
CA GLY A 56 -35.60 -6.83 19.41
C GLY A 56 -35.01 -5.50 18.90
N GLY A 57 -35.59 -4.98 17.81
CA GLY A 57 -35.98 -3.56 17.82
C GLY A 57 -34.95 -2.49 17.49
N TRP A 58 -34.14 -2.65 16.44
CA TRP A 58 -33.76 -1.55 15.54
C TRP A 58 -33.17 -2.18 14.27
N ARG A 59 -33.87 -2.10 13.13
CA ARG A 59 -33.29 -2.51 11.85
C ARG A 59 -32.08 -1.60 11.62
N PRO A 60 -30.82 -2.12 11.54
CA PRO A 60 -29.69 -1.27 11.21
C PRO A 60 -30.00 -0.62 9.86
N LYS A 61 -30.02 0.72 9.80
CA LYS A 61 -30.21 1.46 8.53
C LYS A 61 -29.28 0.82 7.50
N LYS A 62 -29.84 0.34 6.38
CA LYS A 62 -29.07 -0.27 5.27
C LYS A 62 -27.95 0.71 4.91
N LYS A 63 -26.72 0.39 5.29
CA LYS A 63 -25.56 1.19 4.89
C LYS A 63 -25.34 0.88 3.42
N VAL A 64 -25.67 1.83 2.55
CA VAL A 64 -25.43 1.74 1.12
C VAL A 64 -23.94 1.93 0.94
N TYR A 65 -23.23 0.84 0.64
CA TYR A 65 -21.84 0.88 0.24
C TYR A 65 -21.80 1.08 -1.27
N HIS A 66 -21.13 2.12 -1.74
CA HIS A 66 -20.86 2.25 -3.16
C HIS A 66 -19.72 1.30 -3.53
N ARG A 67 -20.01 0.32 -4.39
CA ARG A 67 -19.01 -0.65 -4.85
C ARG A 67 -18.21 -0.06 -6.00
N VAL A 68 -16.89 -0.03 -5.86
CA VAL A 68 -15.97 0.42 -6.91
C VAL A 68 -15.40 -0.82 -7.58
N HIS A 69 -16.01 -1.22 -8.70
CA HIS A 69 -15.71 -2.49 -9.38
C HIS A 69 -14.27 -2.58 -9.88
N GLU A 70 -13.68 -1.45 -10.23
CA GLU A 70 -12.31 -1.32 -10.72
C GLU A 70 -11.29 -1.63 -9.62
N LEU A 71 -11.53 -1.18 -8.39
CA LEU A 71 -10.66 -1.48 -7.24
C LEU A 71 -10.84 -2.92 -6.76
N ASP A 72 -12.06 -3.45 -6.87
CA ASP A 72 -12.31 -4.88 -6.70
C ASP A 72 -11.53 -5.72 -7.74
N LYS A 73 -11.51 -5.27 -9.00
CA LYS A 73 -10.73 -5.89 -10.08
C LYS A 73 -9.22 -5.78 -9.82
N ALA A 74 -8.75 -4.67 -9.24
CA ALA A 74 -7.35 -4.50 -8.88
C ALA A 74 -6.84 -5.59 -7.92
N ILE A 75 -7.69 -6.10 -7.01
CA ILE A 75 -7.34 -7.25 -6.15
C ILE A 75 -7.18 -8.52 -6.98
N ASP A 76 -8.14 -8.79 -7.87
CA ASP A 76 -8.14 -9.99 -8.69
C ASP A 76 -6.95 -10.01 -9.65
N LEU A 77 -6.58 -8.85 -10.21
CA LEU A 77 -5.42 -8.69 -11.09
C LEU A 77 -4.08 -8.99 -10.40
N LYS A 78 -3.98 -8.90 -9.07
CA LYS A 78 -2.73 -9.17 -8.33
C LYS A 78 -2.45 -10.65 -8.15
N LYS A 79 -3.48 -11.49 -8.17
CA LYS A 79 -3.36 -12.94 -7.90
C LYS A 79 -2.35 -13.61 -8.83
N LYS A 80 -2.39 -13.27 -10.12
CA LYS A 80 -1.46 -13.80 -11.13
C LYS A 80 0.00 -13.35 -10.89
N PRO A 81 0.31 -12.04 -10.83
CA PRO A 81 1.64 -11.55 -10.47
C PRO A 81 2.21 -12.18 -9.21
N THR A 82 1.42 -12.30 -8.13
CA THR A 82 1.88 -12.88 -6.86
C THR A 82 2.37 -14.33 -7.05
N LEU A 83 1.64 -15.16 -7.80
CA LEU A 83 2.05 -16.55 -8.06
C LEU A 83 3.35 -16.63 -8.88
N ILE A 84 3.47 -15.79 -9.91
CA ILE A 84 4.66 -15.77 -10.78
C ILE A 84 5.89 -15.32 -10.00
N LEU A 85 5.77 -14.23 -9.23
CA LEU A 85 6.88 -13.69 -8.44
C LEU A 85 7.27 -14.64 -7.29
N GLN A 86 6.31 -15.32 -6.67
CA GLN A 86 6.58 -16.35 -5.67
C GLN A 86 7.39 -17.50 -6.27
N LEU A 87 6.98 -18.03 -7.42
CA LEU A 87 7.71 -19.12 -8.07
C LEU A 87 9.12 -18.68 -8.51
N LYS A 88 9.25 -17.47 -9.06
CA LYS A 88 10.54 -16.85 -9.38
C LYS A 88 11.48 -16.84 -8.15
N SER A 89 10.99 -16.34 -7.01
CA SER A 89 11.77 -16.28 -5.76
C SER A 89 12.21 -17.67 -5.28
N ILE A 90 11.33 -18.67 -5.34
CA ILE A 90 11.66 -20.05 -4.94
C ILE A 90 12.75 -20.65 -5.84
N ILE A 91 12.67 -20.43 -7.16
CA ILE A 91 13.65 -20.92 -8.13
C ILE A 91 15.01 -20.25 -7.91
N GLN A 92 15.04 -18.92 -7.73
CA GLN A 92 16.28 -18.16 -7.50
C GLN A 92 16.93 -18.50 -6.15
N ALA A 93 16.17 -18.94 -5.15
CA ALA A 93 16.72 -19.42 -3.88
C ALA A 93 17.50 -20.74 -4.03
N GLN A 94 17.36 -21.47 -5.14
CA GLN A 94 18.08 -22.71 -5.39
C GLN A 94 19.49 -22.43 -5.92
N LYS A 95 20.49 -23.21 -5.49
CA LYS A 95 21.90 -23.05 -5.89
C LYS A 95 22.14 -23.05 -7.41
N HIS A 96 21.35 -23.84 -8.13
CA HIS A 96 21.49 -24.03 -9.59
C HIS A 96 20.43 -23.27 -10.40
N GLY A 97 19.59 -22.44 -9.76
CA GLY A 97 18.49 -21.75 -10.45
C GLY A 97 17.43 -22.69 -11.04
N SER A 98 17.33 -23.92 -10.52
CA SER A 98 16.39 -24.95 -10.94
C SER A 98 15.76 -25.63 -9.74
N LEU A 99 14.46 -25.95 -9.82
CA LEU A 99 13.70 -26.63 -8.78
C LEU A 99 13.09 -27.92 -9.33
N LEU A 100 13.29 -29.05 -8.64
CA LEU A 100 12.58 -30.30 -8.98
C LEU A 100 11.07 -30.14 -8.70
N LEU A 101 10.21 -30.53 -9.64
CA LEU A 101 8.76 -30.35 -9.49
C LEU A 101 8.19 -31.12 -8.28
N ARG A 102 8.82 -32.24 -7.89
CA ARG A 102 8.46 -33.01 -6.70
C ARG A 102 8.67 -32.25 -5.39
N ASP A 103 9.64 -31.33 -5.36
CA ASP A 103 10.04 -30.60 -4.15
C ASP A 103 9.25 -29.29 -3.96
N LEU A 104 8.47 -28.89 -4.97
CA LEU A 104 7.60 -27.72 -4.91
C LEU A 104 6.64 -27.76 -3.72
N GLU A 105 6.11 -28.95 -3.41
CA GLU A 105 5.22 -29.17 -2.27
C GLU A 105 5.87 -28.83 -0.92
N LYS A 106 7.16 -29.10 -0.78
CA LYS A 106 7.92 -28.80 0.45
C LYS A 106 8.05 -27.29 0.69
N HIS A 107 8.02 -26.50 -0.38
CA HIS A 107 8.18 -25.04 -0.29
C HIS A 107 6.86 -24.29 -0.12
N VAL A 108 5.76 -24.77 -0.71
CA VAL A 108 4.49 -24.02 -0.70
C VAL A 108 3.30 -24.75 -0.07
N GLY A 109 3.49 -26.02 0.29
CA GLY A 109 2.44 -26.89 0.79
C GLY A 109 1.53 -27.43 -0.32
N PHE A 110 0.75 -28.46 0.05
CA PHE A 110 -0.04 -29.25 -0.89
C PHE A 110 -1.02 -28.43 -1.75
N VAL A 111 -1.76 -27.49 -1.14
CA VAL A 111 -2.80 -26.72 -1.85
C VAL A 111 -2.18 -25.75 -2.87
N HIS A 112 -1.15 -25.00 -2.47
CA HIS A 112 -0.54 -23.98 -3.34
C HIS A 112 0.31 -24.59 -4.45
N LYS A 113 0.83 -25.82 -4.26
CA LYS A 113 1.58 -26.57 -5.28
C LYS A 113 0.86 -26.58 -6.61
N TRP A 114 -0.45 -26.90 -6.62
CA TRP A 114 -1.24 -27.00 -7.86
C TRP A 114 -1.42 -25.66 -8.57
N ASN A 115 -1.55 -24.56 -7.82
CA ASN A 115 -1.63 -23.22 -8.41
C ASN A 115 -0.32 -22.84 -9.11
N LEU A 116 0.82 -23.24 -8.54
CA LEU A 116 2.13 -23.02 -9.14
C LEU A 116 2.38 -23.96 -10.32
N MET A 117 1.99 -25.24 -10.24
CA MET A 117 2.04 -26.16 -11.37
C MET A 117 1.25 -25.64 -12.57
N ALA A 118 0.02 -25.17 -12.35
CA ALA A 118 -0.79 -24.54 -13.39
C ALA A 118 -0.15 -23.26 -13.94
N ALA A 119 0.59 -22.50 -13.11
CA ALA A 119 1.32 -21.31 -13.58
C ALA A 119 2.53 -21.69 -14.46
N ILE A 120 3.24 -22.77 -14.13
CA ILE A 120 4.36 -23.28 -14.93
C ILE A 120 3.88 -23.64 -16.34
N GLU A 121 2.80 -24.42 -16.43
CA GLU A 121 2.20 -24.82 -17.71
C GLU A 121 1.68 -23.62 -18.51
N LYS A 122 1.09 -22.63 -17.81
CA LYS A 122 0.43 -21.49 -18.44
C LYS A 122 1.37 -20.40 -18.93
N TYR A 123 2.60 -20.32 -18.40
CA TYR A 123 3.55 -19.25 -18.72
C TYR A 123 4.91 -19.79 -19.18
N PRO A 124 4.95 -20.52 -20.32
CA PRO A 124 6.19 -21.10 -20.85
C PRO A 124 7.23 -20.06 -21.30
N SER A 125 6.82 -18.81 -21.50
CA SER A 125 7.74 -17.70 -21.78
C SER A 125 8.56 -17.27 -20.56
N ILE A 126 8.11 -17.60 -19.34
CA ILE A 126 8.80 -17.31 -18.08
C ILE A 126 9.44 -18.58 -17.51
N PHE A 127 8.70 -19.68 -17.49
CA PHE A 127 9.12 -20.93 -16.87
C PHE A 127 9.41 -21.99 -17.92
N TYR A 128 10.63 -22.49 -17.90
CA TYR A 128 11.06 -23.63 -18.70
C TYR A 128 10.99 -24.90 -17.84
N VAL A 129 10.34 -25.94 -18.36
CA VAL A 129 10.32 -27.27 -17.74
C VAL A 129 11.29 -28.15 -18.51
N GLY A 130 12.32 -28.61 -17.81
CA GLY A 130 13.29 -29.58 -18.32
C GLY A 130 13.10 -30.96 -17.66
N GLY A 131 13.78 -31.95 -18.21
CA GLY A 131 13.72 -33.34 -17.76
C GLY A 131 13.07 -34.27 -18.79
N GLY A 132 13.49 -35.53 -18.76
CA GLY A 132 13.20 -36.55 -19.76
C GLY A 132 14.32 -37.59 -19.80
N ASN A 133 14.07 -38.78 -20.35
CA ASN A 133 15.07 -39.86 -20.46
C ASN A 133 15.85 -40.15 -19.16
N LYS A 134 15.15 -40.67 -18.15
CA LYS A 134 15.69 -41.06 -16.81
C LYS A 134 16.07 -39.91 -15.87
N GLU A 135 15.91 -38.65 -16.28
CA GLU A 135 16.10 -37.50 -15.38
C GLU A 135 14.78 -36.98 -14.79
N PRO A 136 14.76 -36.57 -13.51
CA PRO A 136 13.56 -36.05 -12.88
C PRO A 136 13.17 -34.67 -13.45
N PRO A 137 11.86 -34.38 -13.61
CA PRO A 137 11.42 -33.11 -14.16
C PRO A 137 11.70 -31.94 -13.20
N PHE A 138 12.19 -30.85 -13.77
CA PHE A 138 12.54 -29.63 -13.06
C PHE A 138 12.00 -28.39 -13.76
N VAL A 139 11.86 -27.31 -13.02
CA VAL A 139 11.51 -25.99 -13.53
C VAL A 139 12.66 -25.02 -13.30
N MET A 140 12.92 -24.17 -14.27
CA MET A 140 13.82 -23.02 -14.18
C MET A 140 13.23 -21.83 -14.92
N LEU A 141 13.83 -20.65 -14.75
CA LEU A 141 13.47 -19.49 -15.55
C LEU A 141 14.07 -19.60 -16.96
N THR A 142 13.36 -19.10 -17.96
CA THR A 142 13.91 -18.95 -19.32
C THR A 142 15.06 -17.94 -19.32
N GLU A 143 15.95 -17.97 -20.31
CA GLU A 143 17.06 -17.00 -20.42
C GLU A 143 16.56 -15.54 -20.38
N LYS A 144 15.47 -15.26 -21.11
CA LYS A 144 14.84 -13.94 -21.13
C LYS A 144 14.30 -13.55 -19.75
N ALA A 145 13.67 -14.47 -19.03
CA ALA A 145 13.18 -14.22 -17.68
C ALA A 145 14.34 -14.04 -16.69
N ASN A 146 15.39 -14.85 -16.77
CA ASN A 146 16.59 -14.73 -15.94
C ASN A 146 17.27 -13.37 -16.11
N LYS A 147 17.40 -12.87 -17.35
CA LYS A 147 17.99 -11.56 -17.62
C LYS A 147 17.24 -10.43 -16.91
N ILE A 148 15.90 -10.44 -16.95
CA ILE A 148 15.12 -9.45 -16.20
C ILE A 148 15.24 -9.72 -14.69
N ALA A 149 15.19 -10.99 -14.27
CA ALA A 149 15.27 -11.35 -12.86
C ALA A 149 16.58 -10.91 -12.18
N SER A 150 17.70 -10.85 -12.90
CA SER A 150 18.98 -10.36 -12.37
C SER A 150 18.97 -8.86 -12.06
N GLU A 151 18.08 -8.09 -12.66
CA GLU A 151 17.95 -6.63 -12.43
C GLU A 151 17.13 -6.31 -11.15
N GLU A 152 16.66 -7.32 -10.41
CA GLU A 152 15.90 -7.10 -9.16
C GLU A 152 16.73 -6.42 -8.06
N GLY A 153 18.04 -6.66 -8.05
CA GLY A 153 18.96 -6.03 -7.09
C GLY A 153 18.95 -4.52 -7.22
N GLU A 154 19.08 -3.99 -8.44
CA GLU A 154 19.02 -2.55 -8.74
C GLU A 154 17.68 -1.94 -8.33
N ALA A 155 16.57 -2.65 -8.60
CA ALA A 155 15.25 -2.21 -8.15
C ALA A 155 15.16 -2.15 -6.61
N THR A 156 15.78 -3.10 -5.90
CA THR A 156 15.83 -3.13 -4.44
C THR A 156 16.70 -2.01 -3.86
N GLU A 157 17.85 -1.73 -4.48
CA GLU A 157 18.72 -0.63 -4.09
C GLU A 157 18.03 0.73 -4.27
N SER A 158 17.36 0.93 -5.41
CA SER A 158 16.59 2.15 -5.67
C SER A 158 15.40 2.34 -4.72
N MET A 159 14.91 1.26 -4.09
CA MET A 159 13.86 1.33 -3.07
C MET A 159 14.37 1.84 -1.73
N GLU A 160 15.64 1.62 -1.38
CA GLU A 160 16.18 1.96 -0.05
C GLU A 160 15.85 3.40 0.40
N PRO A 161 16.12 4.47 -0.38
CA PRO A 161 15.78 5.84 0.02
C PRO A 161 14.28 6.06 0.21
N VAL A 162 13.44 5.38 -0.58
CA VAL A 162 11.97 5.44 -0.46
C VAL A 162 11.53 4.79 0.86
N LEU A 163 12.12 3.64 1.22
CA LEU A 163 11.82 2.93 2.45
C LEU A 163 12.25 3.73 3.68
N VAL A 164 13.44 4.34 3.66
CA VAL A 164 13.93 5.22 4.74
C VAL A 164 12.99 6.41 4.92
N LYS A 165 12.62 7.09 3.84
CA LYS A 165 11.66 8.21 3.88
C LYS A 165 10.31 7.76 4.44
N ASN A 166 9.79 6.61 4.00
CA ASN A 166 8.49 6.10 4.44
C ASN A 166 8.51 5.69 5.91
N LEU A 167 9.55 5.00 6.37
CA LEU A 167 9.70 4.60 7.77
C LEU A 167 9.87 5.82 8.68
N ARG A 168 10.59 6.84 8.22
CA ARG A 168 10.71 8.12 8.93
C ARG A 168 9.35 8.81 9.07
N LYS A 169 8.58 8.92 7.98
CA LYS A 169 7.21 9.47 8.01
C LYS A 169 6.26 8.67 8.90
N LEU A 170 6.33 7.34 8.87
CA LEU A 170 5.56 6.43 9.73
C LEU A 170 5.75 6.81 11.21
N LEU A 171 7.00 6.95 11.64
CA LEU A 171 7.34 7.34 13.01
C LEU A 171 6.94 8.80 13.29
N MET A 172 7.17 9.72 12.36
CA MET A 172 6.81 11.13 12.51
C MET A 172 5.30 11.35 12.72
N MET A 173 4.45 10.46 12.21
CA MET A 173 3.00 10.52 12.44
C MET A 173 2.57 9.98 13.81
N SER A 174 3.40 9.15 14.45
CA SER A 174 3.06 8.55 15.73
C SER A 174 3.19 9.56 16.87
N VAL A 175 2.37 9.41 17.92
CA VAL A 175 2.28 10.37 19.02
C VAL A 175 3.62 10.60 19.71
N ASP A 176 4.43 9.55 19.84
CA ASP A 176 5.69 9.54 20.60
C ASP A 176 6.92 9.37 19.70
N CYS A 177 6.78 9.57 18.37
CA CYS A 177 7.85 9.31 17.39
C CYS A 177 8.45 7.90 17.47
N ARG A 178 7.64 6.94 17.94
CA ARG A 178 8.00 5.54 18.12
C ARG A 178 6.83 4.63 17.76
N VAL A 179 7.14 3.41 17.37
CA VAL A 179 6.17 2.35 17.10
C VAL A 179 6.76 1.02 17.59
N PRO A 180 5.97 0.15 18.26
CA PRO A 180 6.39 -1.21 18.57
C PRO A 180 6.87 -1.96 17.32
N LEU A 181 8.03 -2.60 17.40
CA LEU A 181 8.66 -3.22 16.24
C LEU A 181 7.77 -4.29 15.59
N GLU A 182 7.06 -5.07 16.41
CA GLU A 182 6.07 -6.07 16.01
C GLU A 182 5.00 -5.48 15.07
N LYS A 183 4.58 -4.23 15.28
CA LYS A 183 3.58 -3.56 14.42
C LYS A 183 4.17 -3.13 13.08
N VAL A 184 5.44 -2.72 13.06
CA VAL A 184 6.16 -2.42 11.82
C VAL A 184 6.34 -3.71 11.00
N GLU A 185 6.71 -4.81 11.66
CA GLU A 185 6.76 -6.16 11.04
C GLU A 185 5.41 -6.58 10.48
N PHE A 186 4.31 -6.27 11.17
CA PHE A 186 2.96 -6.60 10.71
C PHE A 186 2.55 -5.91 9.40
N ILE A 187 3.12 -4.74 9.08
CA ILE A 187 2.89 -4.01 7.81
C ILE A 187 4.09 -4.04 6.86
N GLN A 188 5.13 -4.80 7.21
CA GLN A 188 6.41 -4.87 6.50
C GLN A 188 6.24 -5.10 5.00
N SER A 189 5.48 -6.13 4.63
CA SER A 189 5.21 -6.49 3.24
C SER A 189 4.41 -5.45 2.49
N ALA A 190 3.51 -4.71 3.16
CA ALA A 190 2.73 -3.65 2.53
C ALA A 190 3.58 -2.40 2.26
N MET A 191 4.55 -2.11 3.14
CA MET A 191 5.51 -1.02 2.98
C MET A 191 6.65 -1.35 2.01
N GLY A 192 6.89 -2.63 1.71
CA GLY A 192 8.01 -3.07 0.88
C GLY A 192 9.32 -3.21 1.63
N LEU A 193 9.27 -3.35 2.95
CA LEU A 193 10.46 -3.53 3.78
C LEU A 193 11.03 -4.95 3.60
N PRO A 194 12.35 -5.11 3.45
CA PRO A 194 13.03 -6.42 3.42
C PRO A 194 12.74 -7.25 4.68
N GLN A 195 12.73 -8.58 4.57
CA GLN A 195 12.40 -9.47 5.70
C GLN A 195 13.33 -9.25 6.91
N ASP A 196 14.57 -8.90 6.63
CA ASP A 196 15.69 -8.69 7.54
C ASP A 196 16.00 -7.20 7.79
N PHE A 197 15.08 -6.28 7.47
CA PHE A 197 15.29 -4.82 7.59
C PHE A 197 15.83 -4.38 8.97
N LYS A 198 15.54 -5.14 10.04
CA LYS A 198 16.03 -4.87 11.39
C LYS A 198 17.55 -4.96 11.52
N THR A 199 18.15 -5.88 10.79
CA THR A 199 19.58 -6.16 10.81
C THR A 199 20.31 -5.53 9.63
N THR A 200 19.60 -5.21 8.54
CA THR A 200 20.18 -4.65 7.31
C THR A 200 19.91 -3.16 7.14
N LEU A 201 18.68 -2.71 7.27
CA LEU A 201 18.28 -1.32 6.99
C LEU A 201 18.49 -0.41 8.21
N ILE A 202 17.98 -0.81 9.39
CA ILE A 202 18.02 0.04 10.59
C ILE A 202 19.47 0.41 10.99
N PRO A 203 20.44 -0.52 11.02
CA PRO A 203 21.81 -0.20 11.43
C PRO A 203 22.57 0.70 10.46
N LYS A 204 22.12 0.84 9.20
CA LYS A 204 22.72 1.76 8.21
C LYS A 204 22.40 3.23 8.49
N TYR A 205 21.34 3.51 9.26
CA TYR A 205 20.85 4.88 9.53
C TYR A 205 20.69 5.13 11.05
N PRO A 206 21.74 4.96 11.87
CA PRO A 206 21.68 5.10 13.32
C PRO A 206 21.33 6.52 13.79
N GLU A 207 21.61 7.53 12.96
CA GLU A 207 21.25 8.93 13.18
C GLU A 207 19.77 9.22 12.98
N ILE A 208 19.05 8.33 12.28
CA ILE A 208 17.61 8.44 12.02
C ILE A 208 16.83 7.48 12.91
N PHE A 209 17.25 6.22 13.00
CA PHE A 209 16.50 5.16 13.64
C PHE A 209 17.28 4.50 14.78
N SER A 210 16.57 4.14 15.83
CA SER A 210 17.10 3.26 16.88
C SER A 210 16.07 2.25 17.36
N LEU A 211 16.55 1.12 17.88
CA LEU A 211 15.74 0.12 18.55
C LEU A 211 15.90 0.26 20.07
N LYS A 212 14.80 0.53 20.78
CA LYS A 212 14.80 0.72 22.24
C LYS A 212 13.76 -0.16 22.90
N VAL A 213 14.10 -0.76 24.04
CA VAL A 213 13.15 -1.53 24.86
C VAL A 213 12.37 -0.56 25.75
N ILE A 214 11.05 -0.57 25.60
CA ILE A 214 10.13 0.30 26.35
C ILE A 214 8.97 -0.55 26.81
N ASN A 215 8.72 -0.57 28.13
CA ASN A 215 7.69 -1.41 28.76
C ASN A 215 7.80 -2.90 28.36
N GLY A 216 9.04 -3.41 28.31
CA GLY A 216 9.32 -4.81 27.92
C GLY A 216 9.17 -5.14 26.44
N LYS A 217 8.87 -4.15 25.58
CA LYS A 217 8.73 -4.35 24.13
C LYS A 217 9.77 -3.56 23.36
N VAL A 218 10.31 -4.15 22.30
CA VAL A 218 11.21 -3.45 21.37
C VAL A 218 10.39 -2.48 20.54
N ASN A 219 10.79 -1.22 20.54
CA ASN A 219 10.20 -0.14 19.77
C ASN A 219 11.24 0.38 18.78
N LEU A 220 10.78 0.66 17.56
CA LEU A 220 11.50 1.49 16.61
C LEU A 220 11.24 2.95 16.97
N VAL A 221 12.31 3.73 17.14
CA VAL A 221 12.28 5.12 17.58
C VAL A 221 12.96 6.00 16.54
N LEU A 222 12.38 7.17 16.30
CA LEU A 222 12.98 8.22 15.48
C LEU A 222 13.88 9.10 16.36
N GLU A 223 15.17 9.17 16.03
CA GLU A 223 16.13 10.01 16.75
C GLU A 223 16.07 11.46 16.27
N ASN A 224 15.99 11.68 14.95
CA ASN A 224 16.02 13.01 14.37
C ASN A 224 14.80 13.36 13.50
N TRP A 225 14.10 14.42 13.88
CA TRP A 225 12.92 14.93 13.17
C TRP A 225 13.29 15.73 11.93
N ASP A 226 12.66 15.43 10.79
CA ASP A 226 12.75 16.25 9.58
C ASP A 226 11.54 17.15 9.41
N SER A 227 11.72 18.47 9.41
CA SER A 227 10.60 19.37 9.10
C SER A 227 10.26 19.41 7.60
N SER A 228 11.20 19.04 6.73
CA SER A 228 10.96 18.99 5.27
C SER A 228 9.99 17.86 4.89
N LEU A 229 10.00 16.75 5.64
CA LEU A 229 9.12 15.60 5.43
C LEU A 229 7.73 15.77 6.03
N ALA A 230 7.47 16.84 6.79
CA ALA A 230 6.16 17.17 7.35
C ALA A 230 5.19 17.76 6.30
N ILE A 231 5.24 17.21 5.08
CA ILE A 231 4.34 17.48 3.96
C ILE A 231 3.67 16.15 3.63
N THR A 232 2.34 16.15 3.62
CA THR A 232 1.57 14.94 3.30
C THR A 232 1.59 14.64 1.82
N ALA A 233 1.44 13.38 1.45
CA ALA A 233 1.40 12.93 0.06
C ALA A 233 0.32 13.67 -0.74
N ARG A 234 -0.78 14.04 -0.09
CA ARG A 234 -1.85 14.84 -0.71
C ARG A 234 -1.42 16.27 -1.01
N GLU A 235 -0.73 16.93 -0.07
CA GLU A 235 -0.20 18.28 -0.28
C GLU A 235 0.87 18.28 -1.38
N ASP A 236 1.83 17.35 -1.31
CA ASP A 236 2.90 17.18 -2.31
C ASP A 236 2.32 17.01 -3.72
N ARG A 237 1.28 16.19 -3.87
CA ARG A 237 0.61 16.01 -5.16
C ARG A 237 -0.07 17.29 -5.64
N LEU A 238 -0.80 17.99 -4.77
CA LEU A 238 -1.46 19.26 -5.14
C LEU A 238 -0.45 20.36 -5.49
N PHE A 239 0.74 20.36 -4.89
CA PHE A 239 1.86 21.20 -5.31
C PHE A 239 2.33 20.84 -6.72
N ARG A 240 2.52 19.55 -7.01
CA ARG A 240 2.89 19.08 -8.36
C ARG A 240 1.82 19.42 -9.41
N GLU A 241 0.55 19.41 -9.03
CA GLU A 241 -0.59 19.75 -9.89
C GLU A 241 -0.80 21.27 -10.04
N GLY A 242 -0.01 22.12 -9.34
CA GLY A 242 -0.13 23.57 -9.39
C GLY A 242 -1.40 24.12 -8.69
N VAL A 243 -2.06 23.31 -7.87
CA VAL A 243 -3.31 23.67 -7.19
C VAL A 243 -3.06 24.43 -5.88
N LEU A 244 -1.88 24.26 -5.27
CA LEU A 244 -1.49 24.95 -4.04
C LEU A 244 -0.17 25.70 -4.22
N GLU A 245 -0.10 26.92 -3.67
CA GLU A 245 1.12 27.73 -3.52
C GLU A 245 1.82 27.38 -2.18
N PRO A 246 3.18 27.41 -2.10
CA PRO A 246 3.89 27.06 -0.87
C PRO A 246 3.56 28.06 0.26
N ILE A 247 2.76 27.63 1.23
CA ILE A 247 2.45 28.48 2.38
C ILE A 247 3.69 28.61 3.28
N GLY A 248 4.19 29.85 3.39
CA GLY A 248 5.18 30.26 4.39
C GLY A 248 4.60 30.20 5.82
N ASP A 249 5.44 29.75 6.75
CA ASP A 249 5.18 29.53 8.19
C ASP A 249 4.16 28.44 8.59
N ARG A 250 4.71 27.22 8.65
CA ARG A 250 4.07 26.00 9.16
C ARG A 250 3.99 26.03 10.69
N LYS A 251 2.94 26.63 11.26
CA LYS A 251 2.73 26.62 12.73
C LYS A 251 2.26 25.25 13.24
N LYS A 252 2.98 24.74 14.25
CA LYS A 252 2.73 23.47 14.97
C LYS A 252 1.37 23.51 15.71
N LEU A 253 0.37 22.79 15.20
CA LEU A 253 -0.98 22.74 15.78
C LEU A 253 -1.09 21.65 16.86
N ARG A 254 -1.48 22.06 18.07
CA ARG A 254 -1.87 21.18 19.19
C ARG A 254 -3.32 20.73 18.98
N ILE A 255 -3.56 19.43 18.87
CA ILE A 255 -4.92 18.88 18.69
C ILE A 255 -5.29 18.02 19.90
N THR A 256 -6.44 18.30 20.54
CA THR A 256 -7.07 17.52 21.62
C THR A 256 -8.22 16.66 21.08
N LYS A 257 -8.72 15.71 21.89
CA LYS A 257 -9.52 14.56 21.47
C LYS A 257 -10.92 14.90 20.89
N ASP A 258 -11.48 16.08 21.19
CA ASP A 258 -12.88 16.45 20.87
C ASP A 258 -13.06 17.66 19.91
N ASP A 259 -12.01 18.08 19.20
CA ASP A 259 -12.09 19.17 18.20
C ASP A 259 -12.54 18.62 16.82
N PRO A 260 -13.40 19.30 16.03
CA PRO A 260 -13.53 19.06 14.58
C PRO A 260 -12.20 18.86 13.84
N LYS A 261 -11.12 19.49 14.32
CA LYS A 261 -9.74 19.29 13.84
C LYS A 261 -9.19 17.88 14.11
N ALA A 262 -9.64 17.19 15.17
CA ALA A 262 -9.26 15.81 15.46
C ALA A 262 -9.81 14.81 14.43
N ARG A 263 -11.05 15.02 13.94
CA ARG A 263 -11.62 14.21 12.85
C ARG A 263 -10.84 14.36 11.56
N LYS A 264 -10.47 15.60 11.21
CA LYS A 264 -9.62 15.90 10.05
C LYS A 264 -8.23 15.26 10.18
N ARG A 265 -7.63 15.27 11.39
CA ARG A 265 -6.37 14.59 11.68
C ARG A 265 -6.45 13.09 11.40
N VAL A 266 -7.50 12.40 11.83
CA VAL A 266 -7.62 10.95 11.61
C VAL A 266 -7.62 10.62 10.12
N VAL A 267 -8.42 11.33 9.33
CA VAL A 267 -8.48 11.15 7.87
C VAL A 267 -7.11 11.39 7.24
N ALA A 268 -6.42 12.45 7.66
CA ALA A 268 -5.07 12.78 7.23
C ALA A 268 -4.05 11.67 7.55
N VAL A 269 -4.05 11.15 8.79
CA VAL A 269 -3.13 10.05 9.16
C VAL A 269 -3.43 8.80 8.35
N LEU A 270 -4.70 8.43 8.17
CA LEU A 270 -5.08 7.25 7.40
C LEU A 270 -4.68 7.38 5.93
N HIS A 271 -4.89 8.58 5.36
CA HIS A 271 -4.46 8.92 4.02
C HIS A 271 -2.94 8.78 3.87
N GLU A 272 -2.18 9.45 4.74
CA GLU A 272 -0.72 9.41 4.69
C GLU A 272 -0.21 7.98 4.90
N LEU A 273 -0.71 7.24 5.89
CA LEU A 273 -0.32 5.85 6.15
C LEU A 273 -0.55 4.93 4.95
N LEU A 274 -1.71 5.05 4.29
CA LEU A 274 -1.97 4.33 3.04
C LEU A 274 -0.99 4.76 1.96
N SER A 275 -0.69 6.05 1.85
CA SER A 275 0.25 6.59 0.87
C SER A 275 1.69 6.08 1.05
N LEU A 276 2.09 5.67 2.26
CA LEU A 276 3.42 5.07 2.51
C LEU A 276 3.54 3.63 2.01
N THR A 277 2.41 2.95 1.76
CA THR A 277 2.44 1.56 1.27
C THR A 277 2.72 1.50 -0.23
N MET A 278 3.35 0.42 -0.69
CA MET A 278 3.71 0.26 -2.11
C MET A 278 2.46 0.31 -2.98
N GLU A 279 1.40 -0.34 -2.53
CA GLU A 279 0.17 -0.51 -3.31
C GLU A 279 -0.95 0.44 -2.87
N LYS A 280 -0.69 1.42 -1.99
CA LYS A 280 -1.68 2.40 -1.51
C LYS A 280 -2.93 1.75 -0.91
N ARG A 281 -2.74 0.58 -0.27
CA ARG A 281 -3.77 -0.25 0.35
C ARG A 281 -3.19 -1.10 1.48
N VAL A 282 -4.01 -1.37 2.49
CA VAL A 282 -3.70 -2.31 3.59
C VAL A 282 -4.98 -2.98 4.10
N THR A 283 -4.84 -4.04 4.91
CA THR A 283 -5.99 -4.65 5.59
C THR A 283 -6.50 -3.78 6.75
N CYS A 284 -7.77 -3.92 7.09
CA CYS A 284 -8.38 -3.26 8.26
C CYS A 284 -7.66 -3.65 9.55
N ALA A 285 -7.21 -4.90 9.68
CA ALA A 285 -6.45 -5.37 10.84
C ALA A 285 -5.10 -4.66 10.95
N GLN A 286 -4.41 -4.46 9.83
CA GLN A 286 -3.16 -3.69 9.78
C GLN A 286 -3.35 -2.23 10.18
N LEU A 287 -4.44 -1.57 9.78
CA LEU A 287 -4.72 -0.21 10.25
C LEU A 287 -5.02 -0.18 11.75
N ASP A 288 -5.87 -1.09 12.21
CA ASP A 288 -6.31 -1.15 13.61
C ASP A 288 -5.16 -1.49 14.57
N ALA A 289 -4.13 -2.21 14.10
CA ALA A 289 -2.92 -2.46 14.88
C ALA A 289 -2.24 -1.17 15.37
N PHE A 290 -2.36 -0.06 14.64
CA PHE A 290 -1.76 1.25 15.00
C PHE A 290 -2.72 2.18 15.74
N HIS A 291 -3.81 1.64 16.31
CA HIS A 291 -4.85 2.42 16.99
C HIS A 291 -4.28 3.39 18.03
N SER A 292 -3.41 2.91 18.92
CA SER A 292 -2.78 3.70 19.99
C SER A 292 -1.79 4.73 19.47
N GLU A 293 -0.93 4.34 18.53
CA GLU A 293 0.19 5.14 18.01
C GLU A 293 -0.31 6.34 17.21
N TYR A 294 -1.45 6.18 16.54
CA TYR A 294 -2.04 7.22 15.70
C TYR A 294 -3.30 7.85 16.29
N LEU A 295 -3.76 7.42 17.47
CA LEU A 295 -5.02 7.85 18.09
C LEU A 295 -6.22 7.65 17.15
N LEU A 296 -6.30 6.47 16.55
CA LEU A 296 -7.42 6.12 15.67
C LEU A 296 -8.71 5.97 16.49
N PRO A 297 -9.89 6.21 15.88
CA PRO A 297 -11.14 6.00 16.58
C PRO A 297 -11.43 4.51 16.75
N SER A 298 -12.03 4.12 17.88
CA SER A 298 -12.48 2.73 18.13
C SER A 298 -13.47 2.19 17.09
N ARG A 299 -14.15 3.09 16.37
CA ARG A 299 -15.02 2.76 15.23
C ARG A 299 -14.33 3.12 13.91
N LEU A 300 -13.12 2.63 13.68
CA LEU A 300 -12.30 2.95 12.50
C LEU A 300 -13.03 2.68 11.19
N ILE A 301 -13.69 1.52 11.06
CA ILE A 301 -14.46 1.17 9.85
C ILE A 301 -15.56 2.21 9.58
N LEU A 302 -16.24 2.71 10.63
CA LEU A 302 -17.26 3.75 10.47
C LEU A 302 -16.66 5.07 9.99
N CYS A 303 -15.44 5.41 10.45
CA CYS A 303 -14.71 6.58 9.95
C CYS A 303 -14.41 6.44 8.46
N LEU A 304 -13.86 5.31 8.03
CA LEU A 304 -13.57 5.03 6.62
C LEU A 304 -14.82 5.12 5.73
N ILE A 305 -15.95 4.55 6.18
CA ILE A 305 -17.23 4.62 5.45
C ILE A 305 -17.74 6.06 5.32
N LYS A 306 -17.58 6.88 6.37
CA LYS A 306 -17.96 8.30 6.32
C LYS A 306 -17.13 9.10 5.32
N HIS A 307 -15.97 8.59 4.91
CA HIS A 307 -15.06 9.22 3.96
C HIS A 307 -14.90 8.36 2.68
N GLN A 308 -16.00 7.78 2.19
CA GLN A 308 -16.03 6.94 0.98
C GLN A 308 -15.62 7.65 -0.33
N GLY A 309 -15.55 8.99 -0.32
CA GLY A 309 -14.97 9.78 -1.40
C GLY A 309 -13.48 9.50 -1.57
N ILE A 310 -12.77 9.30 -0.45
CA ILE A 310 -11.31 9.15 -0.36
C ILE A 310 -10.92 7.67 -0.22
N PHE A 311 -11.62 6.92 0.64
CA PHE A 311 -11.31 5.54 0.94
C PHE A 311 -12.31 4.58 0.32
N TYR A 312 -11.84 3.41 -0.09
CA TYR A 312 -12.68 2.30 -0.49
C TYR A 312 -12.38 1.07 0.35
N ILE A 313 -13.43 0.38 0.83
CA ILE A 313 -13.29 -0.86 1.60
C ILE A 313 -13.90 -2.00 0.79
N THR A 314 -13.15 -3.08 0.66
CA THR A 314 -13.61 -4.30 -0.02
C THR A 314 -13.32 -5.55 0.79
N ASN A 315 -14.24 -6.49 0.71
CA ASN A 315 -14.09 -7.82 1.30
C ASN A 315 -13.66 -8.85 0.24
N LYS A 316 -13.36 -8.42 -0.99
CA LYS A 316 -12.70 -9.30 -1.96
C LYS A 316 -11.28 -9.62 -1.46
N GLY A 317 -10.91 -10.91 -1.48
CA GLY A 317 -9.60 -11.35 -0.99
C GLY A 317 -9.56 -11.50 0.53
N ALA A 318 -8.64 -10.78 1.20
CA ALA A 318 -8.42 -10.86 2.64
C ALA A 318 -9.53 -10.17 3.46
N ARG A 319 -9.55 -10.41 4.78
CA ARG A 319 -10.43 -9.74 5.75
C ARG A 319 -10.30 -8.21 5.59
N GLY A 320 -11.31 -7.57 4.98
CA GLY A 320 -11.46 -6.12 4.77
C GLY A 320 -10.18 -5.40 4.31
N THR A 321 -10.03 -5.13 3.02
CA THR A 321 -8.92 -4.30 2.49
C THR A 321 -9.38 -2.87 2.27
N VAL A 322 -8.58 -1.90 2.70
CA VAL A 322 -8.81 -0.46 2.55
C VAL A 322 -7.87 0.08 1.47
N PHE A 323 -8.43 0.82 0.52
CA PHE A 323 -7.73 1.47 -0.58
C PHE A 323 -7.79 2.99 -0.43
N LEU A 324 -6.73 3.66 -0.87
CA LEU A 324 -6.75 5.09 -1.18
C LEU A 324 -7.22 5.27 -2.64
N LYS A 325 -8.43 5.78 -2.87
CA LYS A 325 -9.06 5.80 -4.20
C LYS A 325 -8.29 6.63 -5.22
N GLU A 326 -7.87 7.81 -4.82
CA GLU A 326 -7.13 8.77 -5.65
C GLU A 326 -5.76 8.27 -6.12
N ALA A 327 -5.24 7.17 -5.54
CA ALA A 327 -4.01 6.55 -6.01
C ALA A 327 -4.21 5.65 -7.24
N TYR A 328 -5.45 5.50 -7.71
CA TYR A 328 -5.82 4.57 -8.77
C TYR A 328 -6.57 5.25 -9.91
N ALA A 329 -6.15 4.94 -11.14
CA ALA A 329 -6.90 5.21 -12.36
C ALA A 329 -7.58 3.90 -12.79
N GLY A 330 -8.85 3.75 -12.44
CA GLY A 330 -9.56 2.48 -12.59
C GLY A 330 -8.94 1.39 -11.72
N SER A 331 -8.45 0.32 -12.36
CA SER A 331 -7.79 -0.80 -11.67
C SER A 331 -6.27 -0.67 -11.56
N ASN A 332 -5.70 0.40 -12.15
CA ASN A 332 -4.26 0.59 -12.25
C ASN A 332 -3.78 1.57 -11.18
N LEU A 333 -2.68 1.24 -10.51
CA LEU A 333 -2.00 2.15 -9.59
C LEU A 333 -1.28 3.24 -10.39
N ILE A 334 -1.51 4.50 -10.01
CA ILE A 334 -0.96 5.67 -10.73
C ILE A 334 0.54 5.78 -10.46
N GLU A 335 0.94 5.99 -9.21
CA GLU A 335 2.35 6.13 -8.83
C GLU A 335 2.90 4.80 -8.31
N LYS A 336 3.79 4.19 -9.09
CA LYS A 336 4.42 2.90 -8.77
C LYS A 336 5.83 3.11 -8.24
N CYS A 337 6.17 2.40 -7.17
CA CYS A 337 7.54 2.39 -6.68
C CYS A 337 8.44 1.53 -7.60
N PRO A 338 9.77 1.70 -7.57
CA PRO A 338 10.72 0.94 -8.39
C PRO A 338 10.49 -0.57 -8.38
N LEU A 339 10.20 -1.15 -7.20
CA LEU A 339 9.95 -2.58 -7.08
C LEU A 339 8.65 -3.04 -7.79
N ILE A 340 7.58 -2.23 -7.77
CA ILE A 340 6.36 -2.54 -8.53
C ILE A 340 6.63 -2.43 -10.03
N LEU A 341 7.37 -1.42 -10.47
CA LEU A 341 7.74 -1.27 -11.89
C LEU A 341 8.55 -2.47 -12.38
N PHE A 342 9.51 -2.93 -11.58
CA PHE A 342 10.25 -4.15 -11.84
C PHE A 342 9.34 -5.38 -11.96
N HIS A 343 8.43 -5.57 -10.99
CA HIS A 343 7.47 -6.68 -11.02
C HIS A 343 6.58 -6.66 -12.26
N ASP A 344 6.07 -5.49 -12.65
CA ASP A 344 5.24 -5.33 -13.84
C ASP A 344 6.02 -5.70 -15.11
N ARG A 345 7.28 -5.27 -15.20
CA ARG A 345 8.18 -5.61 -16.32
C ARG A 345 8.46 -7.11 -16.39
N PHE A 346 8.72 -7.76 -15.26
CA PHE A 346 8.94 -9.21 -15.20
C PHE A 346 7.67 -9.98 -15.61
N VAL A 347 6.50 -9.61 -15.07
CA VAL A 347 5.23 -10.28 -15.36
C VAL A 347 4.78 -10.04 -16.81
N ALA A 348 5.17 -8.93 -17.44
CA ALA A 348 4.89 -8.65 -18.85
C ALA A 348 5.44 -9.72 -19.80
N LEU A 349 6.45 -10.50 -19.38
CA LEU A 349 6.96 -11.65 -20.14
C LEU A 349 5.93 -12.73 -20.40
N CYS A 350 4.81 -12.78 -19.66
CA CYS A 350 3.73 -13.75 -19.88
C CYS A 350 3.04 -13.65 -21.26
N GLY A 351 3.35 -12.65 -22.08
CA GLY A 351 2.62 -12.36 -23.31
C GLY A 351 1.31 -11.63 -23.01
N ARG A 352 1.17 -10.41 -23.53
CA ARG A 352 0.03 -9.53 -23.29
C ARG A 352 -1.21 -9.99 -24.08
N ARG A 353 -2.31 -10.25 -23.38
CA ARG A 353 -3.59 -9.63 -23.76
C ARG A 353 -3.60 -8.28 -23.04
N GLU A 354 -3.16 -7.25 -23.76
CA GLU A 354 -2.92 -5.92 -23.26
C GLU A 354 -4.23 -5.16 -23.04
N VAL A 355 -4.34 -4.48 -21.91
CA VAL A 355 -5.04 -3.19 -21.84
C VAL A 355 -4.03 -2.22 -21.26
N ASN A 356 -3.55 -1.34 -22.15
CA ASN A 356 -2.90 -0.04 -21.93
C ASN A 356 -1.53 -0.05 -21.22
N LEU A 357 -0.49 -0.23 -22.03
CA LEU A 357 0.87 0.26 -21.76
C LEU A 357 1.35 1.16 -22.91
N SER A 358 0.54 2.15 -23.25
CA SER A 358 0.94 3.31 -24.05
C SER A 358 0.93 4.54 -23.14
N ASN A 359 2.13 5.11 -22.91
CA ASN A 359 2.45 6.51 -22.54
C ASN A 359 3.51 6.72 -21.44
N GLU A 360 4.52 5.84 -21.30
CA GLU A 360 5.66 6.14 -20.39
C GLU A 360 7.07 5.96 -20.99
N LEU A 361 7.20 5.80 -22.32
CA LEU A 361 8.51 5.71 -22.98
C LEU A 361 8.88 6.94 -23.83
N GLN A 362 8.41 8.14 -23.46
CA GLN A 362 8.76 9.37 -24.19
C GLN A 362 9.31 10.52 -23.34
N CYS A 363 9.77 10.27 -22.11
CA CYS A 363 10.47 11.27 -21.28
C CYS A 363 11.90 10.86 -20.90
N SER A 364 12.70 10.44 -21.88
CA SER A 364 14.16 10.29 -21.69
C SER A 364 15.00 10.81 -22.86
N SER A 365 14.49 11.78 -23.64
CA SER A 365 15.25 12.38 -24.75
C SER A 365 15.04 13.88 -24.92
N ILE A 366 14.95 14.64 -23.82
CA ILE A 366 15.20 16.10 -23.85
C ILE A 366 15.91 16.50 -22.54
N ILE A 367 17.19 16.17 -22.43
CA ILE A 367 18.19 17.01 -21.76
C ILE A 367 19.45 16.91 -22.62
N SER A 368 19.67 17.95 -23.43
CA SER A 368 20.96 18.32 -24.02
C SER A 368 21.06 19.83 -23.87
#